data_AF-A0A0D2RH33-F1
#
_entry.id   AF-A0A0D2RH33-F1
#
_cell.length_a   1.000
_cell.length_b   1.000
_cell.length_c   1.000
_cell.angle_alpha   90.00
_cell.angle_beta   90.00
_cell.angle_gamma   90.00
#
_symmetry.space_group_name_H-M   'P 1'
#
loop_
_entity.id
_entity.type
_entity.pdbx_description
1 polymer ?
#
loop_
_entity_poly.entity_id
_entity_poly.type
_entity_poly.pdbx_seq_one_letter_code
_entity_poly.pdbx_strand_id
1 'polypeptide(L)'
;MFLFCFFVAFAAMVLEATMICIDKSEWMRNGDYSLSRFQAQADAVSLICGAKTQSNSKNMVGILTMAGKGVRVLATPTSELG
;
A
#
# COMPACT_ATOMS: atom_id res chain seq x y z
N MET A 1 -28.95 -15.83 -14.19
CA MET A 1 -27.61 -16.44 -14.28
C MET A 1 -26.48 -15.40 -14.27
N PHE A 2 -26.53 -14.32 -15.04
CA PHE A 2 -25.43 -13.32 -15.12
C PHE A 2 -25.31 -12.38 -13.90
N LEU A 3 -26.37 -12.16 -13.13
CA LEU A 3 -26.34 -11.26 -11.96
C LEU A 3 -25.78 -11.93 -10.69
N PHE A 4 -25.70 -13.26 -10.66
CA PHE A 4 -25.20 -14.01 -9.50
C PHE A 4 -23.68 -14.21 -9.51
N CYS A 5 -23.03 -14.13 -10.68
CA CYS A 5 -21.59 -14.30 -10.81
C CYS A 5 -20.81 -13.03 -10.40
N PHE A 6 -21.40 -11.84 -10.53
CA PHE A 6 -20.76 -10.59 -10.11
C PHE A 6 -20.84 -10.36 -8.59
N PHE A 7 -21.79 -10.99 -7.91
CA PHE A 7 -21.97 -10.85 -6.46
C PHE A 7 -21.05 -11.78 -5.64
N VAL A 8 -20.51 -12.84 -6.25
CA VAL A 8 -19.64 -13.82 -5.57
C VAL A 8 -18.14 -13.51 -5.73
N ALA A 9 -17.72 -12.73 -6.73
CA ALA A 9 -16.33 -12.26 -6.79
C ALA A 9 -16.02 -11.20 -5.71
N PHE A 10 -17.06 -10.64 -5.07
CA PHE A 10 -16.97 -9.74 -3.91
C PHE A 10 -17.04 -10.51 -2.57
N ALA A 11 -17.14 -11.84 -2.59
CA ALA A 11 -17.09 -12.66 -1.39
C ALA A 11 -15.64 -12.79 -0.91
N ALA A 12 -15.26 -11.90 0.01
CA ALA A 12 -14.11 -12.00 0.90
C ALA A 12 -12.75 -12.24 0.23
N MET A 13 -12.03 -11.14 -0.05
CA MET A 13 -10.57 -11.20 -0.18
C MET A 13 -10.02 -11.87 1.08
N VAL A 14 -9.27 -12.96 0.88
CA VAL A 14 -8.58 -13.74 1.92
C VAL A 14 -7.73 -12.81 2.79
N LEU A 15 -7.48 -13.21 4.03
CA LEU A 15 -6.57 -12.49 4.92
C LEU A 15 -5.20 -12.36 4.24
N GLU A 16 -4.81 -11.12 3.90
CA GLU A 16 -3.52 -10.83 3.29
C GLU A 16 -2.72 -9.85 4.15
N ALA A 17 -1.42 -10.13 4.28
CA ALA A 17 -0.45 -9.19 4.80
C ALA A 17 0.32 -8.60 3.62
N THR A 18 0.13 -7.30 3.36
CA THR A 18 0.80 -6.59 2.27
C THR A 18 1.99 -5.81 2.82
N MET A 19 3.20 -6.07 2.32
CA MET A 19 4.37 -5.24 2.61
C MET A 19 4.64 -4.29 1.44
N ILE A 20 4.59 -2.99 1.72
CA ILE A 20 4.82 -1.93 0.74
C ILE A 20 6.23 -1.38 0.92
N CYS A 21 7.06 -1.53 -0.13
CA CYS A 21 8.43 -1.05 -0.17
C CYS A 21 8.49 0.31 -0.87
N ILE A 22 8.76 1.38 -0.12
CA ILE A 22 8.94 2.73 -0.64
C ILE A 22 10.42 2.98 -0.94
N ASP A 23 10.74 3.26 -2.20
CA ASP A 23 12.08 3.72 -2.55
C ASP A 23 12.27 5.19 -2.15
N LYS A 24 13.28 5.46 -1.31
CA LYS A 24 13.67 6.82 -0.88
C LYS A 24 15.07 7.17 -1.40
N SER A 25 15.49 6.55 -2.50
CA SER A 25 16.70 6.91 -3.22
C SER A 25 16.67 8.35 -3.73
N GLU A 26 17.84 8.93 -4.01
CA GLU A 26 17.95 10.30 -4.53
C GLU A 26 17.22 10.47 -5.87
N TRP A 27 17.06 9.39 -6.64
CA TRP A 27 16.30 9.34 -7.89
C TRP A 27 14.80 9.64 -7.71
N MET A 28 14.27 9.44 -6.50
CA MET A 28 12.87 9.73 -6.15
C MET A 28 12.66 11.17 -5.65
N ARG A 29 13.74 11.96 -5.56
CA ARG A 29 13.67 13.41 -5.32
C ARG A 29 13.70 14.24 -6.61
N ASN A 30 13.91 13.61 -7.77
CA ASN A 30 13.79 14.33 -9.02
C ASN A 30 12.36 14.90 -9.17
N GLY A 31 12.29 16.19 -9.46
CA GLY A 31 11.03 16.93 -9.65
C GLY A 31 10.41 16.73 -11.03
N ASP A 32 10.68 15.59 -11.67
CA ASP A 32 10.13 15.22 -12.98
C ASP A 32 8.70 14.67 -12.91
N TYR A 33 8.12 14.64 -11.70
CA TYR A 33 6.72 14.32 -11.44
C TYR A 33 6.11 15.37 -10.50
N SER A 34 4.97 15.98 -10.90
CA SER A 34 4.38 17.11 -10.17
C SER A 34 3.84 16.72 -8.79
N LEU A 35 4.04 17.68 -7.86
CA LEU A 35 4.29 17.59 -6.42
C LEU A 35 5.68 17.03 -6.06
N SER A 36 5.90 15.71 -6.10
CA SER A 36 7.22 15.05 -6.17
C SER A 36 6.99 13.54 -6.32
N ARG A 37 7.93 12.79 -6.91
CA ARG A 37 7.82 11.32 -6.99
C ARG A 37 7.63 10.66 -5.63
N PHE A 38 8.33 11.16 -4.62
CA PHE A 38 8.20 10.69 -3.24
C PHE A 38 6.79 10.95 -2.66
N GLN A 39 6.22 12.13 -2.90
CA GLN A 39 4.87 12.46 -2.43
C GLN A 39 3.81 11.61 -3.13
N ALA A 40 3.94 11.43 -4.45
CA ALA A 40 3.04 10.57 -5.21
C ALA A 40 3.07 9.11 -4.74
N GLN A 41 4.25 8.60 -4.34
CA GLN A 41 4.36 7.27 -3.72
C GLN A 41 3.65 7.21 -2.36
N ALA A 42 3.80 8.22 -1.50
CA ALA A 42 3.13 8.26 -0.20
C ALA A 42 1.59 8.27 -0.33
N ASP A 43 1.07 9.02 -1.29
CA ASP A 43 -0.36 9.07 -1.58
C ASP A 43 -0.86 7.72 -2.13
N ALA A 44 -0.09 7.10 -3.04
CA ALA A 44 -0.40 5.78 -3.57
C ALA A 44 -0.41 4.69 -2.47
N VAL A 45 0.55 4.72 -1.55
CA VAL A 45 0.59 3.82 -0.38
C VAL A 45 -0.68 3.97 0.44
N SER A 46 -1.08 5.21 0.74
CA SER A 46 -2.28 5.50 1.53
C SER A 46 -3.56 4.98 0.86
N LEU A 47 -3.66 5.12 -0.47
CA LEU A 47 -4.77 4.58 -1.26
C LEU A 47 -4.81 3.05 -1.23
N ILE A 48 -3.65 2.38 -1.34
CA ILE A 48 -3.55 0.92 -1.28
C ILE A 48 -3.92 0.42 0.12
N CYS A 49 -3.43 1.08 1.18
CA CYS A 49 -3.80 0.76 2.55
C CYS A 49 -5.31 0.85 2.73
N GLY A 50 -5.93 1.96 2.31
CA GLY A 50 -7.37 2.14 2.36
C GLY A 50 -8.14 1.06 1.58
N ALA A 51 -7.71 0.74 0.36
CA ALA A 51 -8.34 -0.28 -0.47
C ALA A 51 -8.24 -1.69 0.16
N LYS A 52 -7.09 -2.04 0.75
CA LYS A 52 -6.87 -3.34 1.41
C LYS A 52 -7.66 -3.47 2.71
N THR A 53 -7.74 -2.40 3.52
CA THR A 53 -8.55 -2.36 4.75
C THR A 53 -10.05 -2.41 4.43
N GLN A 54 -10.50 -1.74 3.37
CA GLN A 54 -11.90 -1.81 2.91
C GLN A 54 -12.25 -3.20 2.34
N SER A 55 -11.28 -3.89 1.74
CA SER A 55 -11.47 -5.25 1.23
C SER A 55 -11.62 -6.27 2.34
N ASN A 56 -10.86 -6.13 3.44
CA ASN A 56 -10.97 -6.98 4.62
C ASN A 56 -10.43 -6.23 5.85
N SER A 57 -11.25 -6.09 6.89
CA SER A 57 -10.90 -5.37 8.13
C SER A 57 -9.74 -6.00 8.91
N LYS A 58 -9.36 -7.24 8.60
CA LYS A 58 -8.20 -7.93 9.18
C LYS A 58 -6.94 -7.88 8.31
N ASN A 59 -6.98 -7.28 7.12
CA ASN A 59 -5.78 -7.13 6.32
C ASN A 59 -4.76 -6.24 7.03
N MET A 60 -3.50 -6.65 6.98
CA MET A 60 -2.40 -5.90 7.57
C MET A 60 -1.57 -5.29 6.45
N VAL A 61 -1.22 -4.01 6.59
CA VAL A 61 -0.30 -3.36 5.68
C VAL A 61 0.89 -2.85 6.47
N GLY A 62 2.08 -3.25 6.03
CA GLY A 62 3.33 -2.75 6.58
C GLY A 62 4.06 -1.90 5.54
N ILE A 63 4.78 -0.89 6.02
CA ILE A 63 5.52 0.04 5.17
C ILE A 63 6.99 -0.07 5.52
N LEU A 64 7.81 -0.29 4.51
CA LEU A 64 9.26 -0.30 4.63
C LEU A 64 9.85 0.64 3.60
N THR A 65 10.95 1.30 3.95
CA THR A 65 11.68 2.16 3.03
C THR A 65 13.03 1.57 2.68
N MET A 66 13.33 1.64 1.40
CA MET A 66 14.59 1.23 0.80
C MET A 66 15.35 2.50 0.42
N ALA A 67 16.45 2.80 1.12
CA ALA A 67 17.36 3.86 0.70
C ALA A 67 18.76 3.65 1.29
N GLY A 68 19.78 3.77 0.42
CA GLY A 68 21.18 3.67 0.83
C GLY A 68 21.58 2.24 1.25
N LYS A 69 22.31 2.12 2.38
CA LYS A 69 22.96 0.87 2.83
C LYS A 69 22.05 -0.14 3.56
N GLY A 70 20.74 0.08 3.64
CA GLY A 70 19.87 -0.88 4.32
C GLY A 70 18.38 -0.57 4.28
N VAL A 71 17.59 -1.59 4.57
CA VAL A 71 16.12 -1.52 4.68
C VAL A 71 15.74 -0.95 6.05
N ARG A 72 14.77 -0.03 6.08
CA ARG A 72 14.20 0.49 7.32
C ARG A 72 12.70 0.20 7.33
N VAL A 73 12.20 -0.43 8.39
CA VAL A 73 10.76 -0.59 8.59
C VAL A 73 10.22 0.74 9.13
N LEU A 74 9.28 1.36 8.42
CA LEU A 74 8.63 2.60 8.84
C LEU A 74 7.34 2.32 9.61
N ALA A 75 6.58 1.31 9.18
CA ALA A 75 5.38 0.84 9.86
C ALA A 75 5.40 -0.69 9.87
N THR A 76 5.25 -1.27 11.05
CA THR A 76 4.99 -2.71 11.19
C THR A 76 3.64 -3.04 10.56
N PRO A 77 3.42 -4.28 10.07
CA PRO A 77 2.13 -4.71 9.55
C PRO A 77 1.04 -4.47 10.60
N THR A 78 0.22 -3.45 10.37
CA THR A 78 -0.88 -3.08 11.26
C THR A 78 -2.16 -2.95 10.44
N SER A 79 -3.30 -3.17 11.10
CA SER A 79 -4.63 -2.94 10.55
C SER A 79 -5.12 -1.51 10.77
N GLU A 80 -4.40 -0.72 11.57
CA GLU A 80 -4.77 0.66 11.89
C GLU A 80 -4.11 1.66 10.94
N LEU A 81 -4.93 2.51 10.32
CA LEU A 81 -4.49 3.64 9.51
C LEU A 81 -4.16 4.81 10.46
N GLY A 82 -2.89 4.92 10.89
CA GLY A 82 -2.43 5.96 11.82
C GLY A 82 -0.93 6.19 11.78
#